data_AF-E4TE94-F1
#
_entry.id   AF-E4TE94-F1
#
_cell.length_a   1.000
_cell.length_b   1.000
_cell.length_c   1.000
_cell.angle_alpha   90.00
_cell.angle_beta   90.00
_cell.angle_gamma   90.00
#
_symmetry.space_group_name_H-M   'P 1'
#
loop_
_entity.id
_entity.type
_entity.pdbx_description
1 polymer ?
#
loop_
_entity_poly.entity_id
_entity_poly.type
_entity_poly.pdbx_seq_one_letter_code
_entity_poly.pdbx_strand_id
1 'polypeptide(L)' 'MPEPYAVRYTGGKRQAYRTKKDYEKGKLSSFGRTNRRLKANGAI' A
#
# COMPACT_ATOMS: atom_id res chain seq x y z
N MET A 1 2.07 8.47 22.42
CA MET A 1 2.24 7.97 21.04
C MET A 1 0.96 7.25 20.65
N PRO A 2 0.17 7.70 19.65
CA PRO A 2 -1.01 6.95 19.23
C PRO A 2 -0.59 5.62 18.60
N GLU A 3 -1.26 4.53 18.97
CA GLU A 3 -0.98 3.21 18.42
C GLU A 3 -1.35 3.15 16.93
N PRO A 4 -0.53 2.50 16.09
CA PRO A 4 -0.85 2.33 14.68
C PRO A 4 -2.00 1.35 14.51
N TYR A 5 -3.01 1.69 13.69
CA TYR A 5 -4.14 0.78 13.43
C TYR A 5 -3.73 -0.45 12.59
N ALA A 6 -2.68 -0.35 11.76
CA ALA A 6 -2.12 -1.48 11.03
C ALA A 6 -0.65 -1.29 10.64
N VAL A 7 0.01 -2.42 10.38
CA VAL A 7 1.42 -2.51 10.02
C VAL A 7 1.59 -3.36 8.76
N ARG A 8 2.47 -2.93 7.85
CA ARG A 8 2.85 -3.67 6.64
C ARG A 8 4.36 -3.86 6.59
N TYR A 9 4.80 -5.02 6.11
CA TYR A 9 6.20 -5.31 5.83
C TYR A 9 6.45 -5.23 4.32
N THR A 10 7.40 -4.40 3.92
CA THR A 10 7.80 -4.22 2.52
C THR A 10 9.31 -4.16 2.42
N GLY A 11 9.91 -5.10 1.68
CA GLY A 11 11.37 -5.17 1.49
C GLY A 11 12.15 -5.27 2.82
N GLY A 12 11.64 -6.06 3.77
CA GLY A 12 12.24 -6.21 5.10
C GLY A 12 12.04 -5.03 6.05
N LYS A 13 11.43 -3.92 5.61
CA LYS A 13 11.15 -2.75 6.45
C LYS A 13 9.70 -2.75 6.95
N ARG A 14 9.53 -2.43 8.24
CA ARG A 14 8.23 -2.26 8.89
C ARG A 14 7.70 -0.86 8.64
N GLN A 15 6.59 -0.74 7.91
CA GLN A 15 5.83 0.51 7.79
C GLN A 15 4.58 0.42 8.65
N ALA A 16 4.43 1.34 9.60
CA ALA A 16 3.25 1.47 10.43
C ALA A 16 2.41 2.65 9.93
N TYR A 17 1.09 2.49 9.96
CA TYR A 17 0.17 3.52 9.50
C TYR A 17 -0.64 4.04 10.70
N ARG A 18 -0.84 5.37 10.75
CA ARG A 18 -1.41 6.04 11.93
C ARG A 18 -2.93 5.98 11.96
N THR A 19 -3.60 6.12 10.82
CA THR A 19 -5.08 6.08 10.73
C THR A 19 -5.59 5.11 9.67
N LYS A 20 -6.82 4.60 9.83
CA LYS A 20 -7.46 3.75 8.81
C LYS A 20 -7.45 4.38 7.41
N LYS A 21 -7.55 5.71 7.31
CA LYS A 21 -7.45 6.44 6.03
C LYS A 21 -6.07 6.29 5.38
N ASP A 22 -4.99 6.34 6.16
CA ASP A 22 -3.63 6.11 5.66
C ASP A 22 -3.47 4.70 5.09
N TYR A 23 -4.14 3.70 5.69
CA TYR A 23 -4.21 2.33 5.15
C TYR A 23 -4.76 2.30 3.74
N GLU A 24 -5.95 2.88 3.61
CA GLU A 24 -6.81 2.75 2.46
C GLU A 24 -6.13 3.44 1.29
N LYS A 25 -5.53 4.61 1.55
CA LYS A 25 -4.67 5.32 0.60
C LYS A 25 -3.48 4.47 0.17
N GLY A 26 -2.80 3.79 1.09
CA GLY A 26 -1.68 2.89 0.79
C GLY A 26 -2.09 1.67 -0.05
N LYS A 27 -3.26 1.09 0.22
CA LYS A 27 -3.89 0.04 -0.58
C LYS A 27 -4.18 0.53 -1.99
N LEU A 28 -4.92 1.63 -2.14
CA LEU A 28 -5.27 2.24 -3.42
C LEU A 28 -4.03 2.55 -4.26
N SER A 29 -2.99 3.13 -3.66
CA SER A 29 -1.72 3.38 -4.33
C SER A 29 -1.03 2.11 -4.83
N SER A 30 -1.13 1.00 -4.07
CA SER A 30 -0.59 -0.30 -4.46
C SER A 30 -1.35 -0.87 -5.67
N PHE A 31 -2.69 -0.86 -5.63
CA PHE A 31 -3.51 -1.30 -6.76
C PHE A 31 -3.28 -0.47 -8.03
N GLY A 32 -3.17 0.87 -7.90
CA GLY A 32 -2.86 1.73 -9.03
C GLY A 32 -1.51 1.42 -9.68
N ARG A 33 -0.48 1.11 -8.88
CA ARG A 33 0.83 0.67 -9.39
C ARG A 33 0.78 -0.70 -10.07
N THR A 34 0.04 -1.65 -9.50
CA THR A 34 -0.15 -2.98 -10.08
C THR A 34 -0.87 -2.88 -11.43
N ASN A 35 -1.99 -2.16 -11.50
CA ASN A 35 -2.73 -1.97 -12.75
C ASN A 35 -1.90 -1.25 -13.81
N ARG A 36 -1.10 -0.24 -13.41
CA ARG A 36 -0.18 0.43 -14.33
C ARG A 36 0.88 -0.52 -14.90
N ARG A 37 1.45 -1.43 -14.08
CA ARG A 37 2.39 -2.47 -14.56
C ARG A 37 1.71 -3.48 -15.47
N LEU A 38 0.51 -3.93 -15.12
CA LEU A 38 -0.25 -4.89 -15.92
C LEU A 38 -0.63 -4.32 -17.30
N LYS A 39 -1.08 -3.05 -17.34
CA LYS A 39 -1.34 -2.33 -18.59
C LYS A 39 -0.08 -2.13 -19.42
N ALA A 40 1.06 -1.82 -18.80
CA ALA A 40 2.34 -1.69 -19.51
C ALA A 40 2.85 -3.02 -20.08
N ASN A 41 2.54 -4.15 -19.44
CA ASN A 41 2.88 -5.50 -19.91
C ASN A 41 1.82 -6.09 -20.86
N GLY A 42 0.76 -5.36 -21.23
CA GLY A 42 -0.30 -5.83 -22.13
C GLY A 42 -1.15 -6.97 -21.58
N ALA A 43 -1.13 -7.19 -20.25
CA ALA A 43 -1.91 -8.24 -19.60
C ALA A 43 -3.38 -7.81 -19.31
N ILE A 44 -3.66 -6.51 -19.42
CA ILE A 44 -4.98 -5.86 -19.30
C ILE A 44 -5.02 -4.67 -20.26
#